data_AF-A0A840IGB4-F1
#
_entry.id   AF-A0A840IGB4-F1
#
_cell.length_a   1.000
_cell.length_b   1.000
_cell.length_c   1.000
_cell.angle_alpha   90.00
_cell.angle_beta   90.00
_cell.angle_gamma   90.00
#
_symmetry.space_group_name_H-M   'P 1'
#
loop_
_entity.id
_entity.type
_entity.pdbx_description
1 polymer ?
#
loop_
_entity_poly.entity_id
_entity_poly.type
_entity_poly.pdbx_seq_one_letter_code
_entity_poly.pdbx_strand_id
1 'polypeptide(L)'
;MLFPARLRPALADGTVTVAFRRWRRPTVRAGGTLRSPVGVLAIDAVEVVPVAAIDDADARAAGYTSVAELLADLRPPAPGQDPATVHRIAFHLLGQDPRIALREQADLSPAERDELRARLERIDARSRRGPWTEATLRLIADRPGIRAADLAEAAGRETLKFKADVRRLKELGLTESLEVGYRLSPRGQALLRAFGEMRRHAPTARGPECGAPSQE
;
A
#
# COMPACT_ATOMS: atom_id res chain seq x y z
N MET A 1 7.34 -9.91 -3.48
CA MET A 1 7.96 -10.86 -2.53
C MET A 1 7.37 -10.67 -1.13
N LEU A 2 7.22 -11.74 -0.34
CA LEU A 2 6.86 -11.68 1.08
C LEU A 2 7.90 -12.47 1.90
N PHE A 3 8.10 -12.05 3.14
CA PHE A 3 8.98 -12.72 4.11
C PHE A 3 8.14 -13.33 5.25
N PRO A 4 8.48 -14.54 5.72
CA PRO A 4 7.91 -15.12 6.93
C PRO A 4 8.04 -14.18 8.13
N ALA A 5 7.07 -14.22 9.05
CA ALA A 5 7.09 -13.37 10.24
C ALA A 5 8.34 -13.59 11.11
N ARG A 6 8.82 -14.84 11.19
CA ARG A 6 10.04 -15.21 11.94
C ARG A 6 11.30 -14.46 11.50
N LEU A 7 11.38 -14.06 10.23
CA LEU A 7 12.55 -13.36 9.68
C LEU A 7 12.52 -11.84 9.90
N ARG A 8 11.42 -11.28 10.42
CA ARG A 8 11.28 -9.83 10.56
C ARG A 8 12.36 -9.20 11.47
N PRO A 9 12.69 -9.75 12.65
CA PRO A 9 13.76 -9.17 13.48
C PRO A 9 15.09 -9.08 12.72
N ALA A 10 15.49 -10.19 12.07
CA ALA A 10 16.74 -10.28 11.33
C ALA A 10 16.75 -9.45 10.02
N LEU A 11 15.58 -9.15 9.44
CA LEU A 11 15.48 -8.18 8.34
C LEU A 11 15.58 -6.74 8.83
N ALA A 12 15.11 -6.47 10.05
CA ALA A 12 15.11 -5.13 10.63
C ALA A 12 16.50 -4.71 11.13
N ASP A 13 17.28 -5.66 11.66
CA ASP A 13 18.67 -5.42 12.08
C ASP A 13 19.71 -5.58 10.94
N GLY A 14 19.28 -6.05 9.77
CA GLY A 14 20.13 -6.21 8.58
C GLY A 14 20.95 -7.50 8.55
N THR A 15 20.70 -8.45 9.47
CA THR A 15 21.36 -9.76 9.48
C THR A 15 20.96 -10.60 8.25
N VAL A 16 19.69 -10.53 7.84
CA VAL A 16 19.21 -11.17 6.61
C VAL A 16 19.35 -10.21 5.44
N THR A 17 20.22 -10.55 4.50
CA THR A 17 20.62 -9.72 3.36
C THR A 17 20.35 -10.39 2.00
N VAL A 18 19.98 -11.67 2.01
CA VAL A 18 19.70 -12.44 0.79
C VAL A 18 18.37 -13.19 0.91
N ALA A 19 17.68 -13.38 -0.20
CA ALA A 19 16.54 -14.28 -0.28
C ALA A 19 16.63 -15.16 -1.53
N PHE A 20 16.19 -16.41 -1.41
CA PHE A 20 16.10 -17.35 -2.52
C PHE A 20 14.65 -17.60 -2.89
N ARG A 21 14.32 -17.55 -4.19
CA ARG A 21 12.95 -17.75 -4.67
C ARG A 21 12.92 -18.52 -5.98
N ARG A 22 11.93 -19.38 -6.13
CA ARG A 22 11.54 -19.91 -7.45
C ARG A 22 10.44 -19.04 -8.03
N TRP A 23 10.78 -18.31 -9.08
CA TRP A 23 9.87 -17.41 -9.77
C TRP A 23 9.82 -17.72 -11.26
N ARG A 24 8.59 -17.79 -11.80
CA ARG A 24 8.38 -17.78 -13.25
C ARG A 24 8.73 -16.41 -13.85
N ARG A 25 8.47 -15.32 -13.13
CA ARG A 25 8.91 -13.97 -13.45
C ARG A 25 9.31 -13.24 -12.18
N PRO A 26 10.48 -12.60 -12.12
CA PRO A 26 10.88 -11.84 -10.95
C PRO A 26 9.87 -10.75 -10.58
N THR A 27 9.56 -10.62 -9.29
CA THR A 27 8.64 -9.58 -8.78
C THR A 27 9.36 -8.30 -8.36
N VAL A 28 10.69 -8.33 -8.36
CA VAL A 28 11.60 -7.22 -8.07
C VAL A 28 12.73 -7.24 -9.10
N ARG A 29 13.51 -6.16 -9.15
CA ARG A 29 14.63 -5.97 -10.06
C ARG A 29 15.76 -5.24 -9.33
N ALA A 30 17.00 -5.47 -9.75
CA ALA A 30 18.16 -4.74 -9.24
C ALA A 30 17.97 -3.22 -9.39
N GLY A 31 18.45 -2.46 -8.40
CA GLY A 31 18.22 -1.02 -8.27
C GLY A 31 16.78 -0.63 -7.89
N GLY A 32 15.88 -1.60 -7.73
CA GLY A 32 14.51 -1.38 -7.29
C GLY A 32 14.39 -1.30 -5.77
N THR A 33 13.17 -1.06 -5.29
CA THR A 33 12.85 -1.14 -3.86
C THR A 33 11.67 -2.07 -3.61
N LEU A 34 11.62 -2.64 -2.41
CA LEU A 34 10.56 -3.51 -1.93
C LEU A 34 10.08 -3.02 -0.56
N ARG A 35 8.81 -2.65 -0.47
CA ARG A 35 8.16 -2.41 0.82
C ARG A 35 7.91 -3.73 1.54
N SER A 36 8.29 -3.78 2.82
CA SER A 36 8.13 -4.92 3.70
C SER A 36 7.56 -4.47 5.07
N PRO A 37 7.12 -5.39 5.94
CA PRO A 37 6.69 -5.04 7.30
C PRO A 37 7.77 -4.36 8.16
N VAL A 38 9.05 -4.47 7.81
CA VAL A 38 10.17 -3.88 8.58
C VAL A 38 10.69 -2.57 7.98
N GLY A 39 10.11 -2.13 6.86
CA GLY A 39 10.57 -0.95 6.14
C GLY A 39 10.74 -1.20 4.64
N VAL A 40 11.51 -0.33 4.00
CA VAL A 40 11.85 -0.41 2.58
C VAL A 40 13.20 -1.11 2.43
N LEU A 41 13.21 -2.19 1.66
CA LEU A 41 14.43 -2.88 1.25
C LEU A 41 14.87 -2.33 -0.11
N ALA A 42 16.14 -1.96 -0.26
CA ALA A 42 16.75 -1.70 -1.56
C ALA A 42 17.21 -3.04 -2.16
N ILE A 43 16.90 -3.28 -3.43
CA ILE A 43 17.23 -4.52 -4.12
C ILE A 43 18.54 -4.32 -4.87
N ASP A 44 19.60 -4.91 -4.34
CA ASP A 44 20.96 -4.74 -4.84
C ASP A 44 21.19 -5.57 -6.10
N ALA A 45 20.78 -6.84 -6.07
CA ALA A 45 20.94 -7.77 -7.19
C ALA A 45 19.79 -8.77 -7.28
N VAL A 46 19.50 -9.24 -8.49
CA VAL A 46 18.59 -10.35 -8.77
C VAL A 46 19.24 -11.24 -9.82
N GLU A 47 19.65 -12.43 -9.42
CA GLU A 47 20.45 -13.34 -10.24
C GLU A 47 19.81 -14.73 -10.28
N VAL A 48 19.95 -15.44 -11.39
CA VAL A 48 19.58 -16.85 -11.47
C VAL A 48 20.82 -17.68 -11.17
N VAL A 49 20.78 -18.48 -10.11
CA VAL A 49 21.90 -19.31 -9.65
C VAL A 49 21.49 -20.79 -9.61
N PRO A 50 22.43 -21.71 -9.85
CA PRO A 50 22.17 -23.13 -9.65
C PRO A 50 22.02 -23.42 -8.15
N VAL A 51 21.09 -24.31 -7.80
CA VAL A 51 20.84 -24.75 -6.41
C VAL A 51 22.12 -25.33 -5.78
N ALA A 52 22.94 -26.01 -6.57
CA ALA A 52 24.20 -26.60 -6.11
C ALA A 52 25.28 -25.57 -5.72
N ALA A 53 25.12 -24.30 -6.09
CA ALA A 53 26.04 -23.23 -5.70
C ALA A 53 25.67 -22.55 -4.38
N ILE A 54 24.52 -22.90 -3.78
CA ILE A 54 24.10 -22.34 -2.50
C ILE A 54 24.89 -23.03 -1.38
N ASP A 55 25.62 -22.24 -0.61
CA ASP A 55 26.41 -22.70 0.53
C ASP A 55 25.76 -22.33 1.87
N ASP A 56 26.40 -22.75 2.96
CA ASP A 56 25.90 -22.44 4.31
C ASP A 56 25.98 -20.95 4.64
N ALA A 57 26.85 -20.18 3.99
CA ALA A 57 26.93 -18.74 4.19
C ALA A 57 25.72 -18.04 3.59
N ASP A 58 25.31 -18.45 2.38
CA ASP A 58 24.06 -18.02 1.75
C ASP A 58 22.84 -18.43 2.58
N ALA A 59 22.83 -19.64 3.15
CA ALA A 59 21.74 -20.08 4.02
C ALA A 59 21.60 -19.18 5.27
N ARG A 60 22.72 -18.89 5.94
CA ARG A 60 22.76 -17.98 7.09
C ARG A 60 22.35 -16.55 6.72
N ALA A 61 22.86 -16.03 5.61
CA ALA A 61 22.50 -14.70 5.09
C ALA A 61 21.02 -14.59 4.67
N ALA A 62 20.38 -15.72 4.40
CA ALA A 62 18.94 -15.81 4.16
C ALA A 62 18.10 -16.11 5.42
N GLY A 63 18.75 -16.28 6.58
CA GLY A 63 18.10 -16.49 7.87
C GLY A 63 17.72 -17.94 8.15
N TYR A 64 18.40 -18.89 7.53
CA TYR A 64 18.25 -20.34 7.73
C TYR A 64 19.48 -20.91 8.42
N THR A 65 19.30 -22.03 9.13
CA THR A 65 20.38 -22.71 9.85
C THR A 65 21.22 -23.63 8.97
N SER A 66 20.69 -24.06 7.82
CA SER A 66 21.39 -24.89 6.84
C SER A 66 20.83 -24.72 5.42
N VAL A 67 21.60 -25.13 4.41
CA VAL A 67 21.13 -25.20 3.01
C VAL A 67 19.91 -26.10 2.89
N ALA A 68 19.86 -27.22 3.61
CA ALA A 68 18.73 -28.15 3.56
C ALA A 68 17.42 -27.49 4.04
N GLU A 69 17.47 -26.71 5.13
CA GLU A 69 16.31 -25.97 5.63
C GLU A 69 15.83 -24.92 4.62
N LEU A 70 16.77 -24.19 4.02
CA LEU A 70 16.48 -23.19 2.98
C LEU A 70 15.77 -23.82 1.78
N LEU A 71 16.30 -24.93 1.27
CA LEU A 71 15.73 -25.62 0.11
C LEU A 71 14.36 -26.22 0.41
N ALA A 72 14.12 -26.70 1.64
CA ALA A 72 12.82 -27.22 2.05
C ALA A 72 11.73 -26.12 2.13
N ASP A 73 12.11 -24.88 2.44
CA ASP A 73 11.19 -23.71 2.47
C ASP A 73 10.89 -23.15 1.07
N LEU A 74 11.66 -23.54 0.04
CA LEU A 74 11.38 -23.15 -1.34
C LEU A 74 10.10 -23.82 -1.84
N ARG A 75 9.32 -23.04 -2.59
CA ARG A 75 8.16 -23.58 -3.30
C ARG A 75 8.59 -24.66 -4.30
N PRO A 76 7.74 -25.65 -4.59
CA PRO A 76 7.95 -26.56 -5.71
C PRO A 76 8.14 -25.78 -7.03
N PRO A 77 8.93 -26.29 -7.98
CA PRO A 77 9.10 -25.66 -9.28
C PRO A 77 7.78 -25.72 -10.05
N ALA A 78 7.37 -24.61 -10.68
CA ALA A 78 6.18 -24.62 -11.54
C ALA A 78 6.48 -25.36 -12.86
N PRO A 79 5.45 -25.84 -13.58
CA PRO A 79 5.65 -26.46 -14.90
C PRO A 79 6.49 -25.58 -15.83
N GLY A 80 7.55 -26.16 -16.41
CA GLY A 80 8.48 -25.47 -17.30
C GLY A 80 9.55 -24.63 -16.61
N GLN A 81 9.63 -24.63 -15.27
CA GLN A 81 10.80 -24.09 -14.56
C GLN A 81 11.83 -25.19 -14.34
N ASP A 82 13.11 -24.83 -14.53
CA ASP A 82 14.21 -25.70 -14.20
C ASP A 82 14.31 -25.88 -12.66
N PRO A 83 14.15 -27.11 -12.12
CA PRO A 83 14.26 -27.37 -10.69
C PRO A 83 15.67 -27.09 -10.15
N ALA A 84 16.70 -27.12 -10.99
CA ALA A 84 18.09 -26.93 -10.61
C ALA A 84 18.48 -25.45 -10.43
N THR A 85 17.60 -24.50 -10.75
CA THR A 85 17.90 -23.07 -10.61
C THR A 85 16.92 -22.34 -9.70
N VAL A 86 17.42 -21.28 -9.07
CA VAL A 86 16.65 -20.38 -8.21
C VAL A 86 17.09 -18.93 -8.46
N HIS A 87 16.22 -17.98 -8.10
CA HIS A 87 16.58 -16.58 -8.05
C HIS A 87 17.22 -16.29 -6.69
N ARG A 88 18.44 -15.73 -6.69
CA ARG A 88 19.11 -15.13 -5.54
C ARG A 88 18.87 -13.62 -5.58
N ILE A 89 18.32 -13.07 -4.51
CA ILE A 89 18.00 -11.66 -4.38
C ILE A 89 18.82 -11.09 -3.24
N ALA A 90 19.79 -10.23 -3.53
CA ALA A 90 20.53 -9.47 -2.54
C ALA A 90 19.83 -8.14 -2.26
N PHE A 91 19.78 -7.75 -0.99
CA PHE A 91 19.14 -6.51 -0.55
C PHE A 91 19.69 -6.04 0.78
N HIS A 92 19.45 -4.76 1.08
CA HIS A 92 19.67 -4.18 2.40
C HIS A 92 18.47 -3.31 2.81
N LEU A 93 18.34 -3.08 4.12
CA LEU A 93 17.32 -2.18 4.65
C LEU A 93 17.71 -0.73 4.34
N LEU A 94 16.88 -0.04 3.55
CA LEU A 94 17.06 1.37 3.20
C LEU A 94 16.51 2.30 4.29
N GLY A 95 15.49 1.86 5.02
CA GLY A 95 14.86 2.62 6.10
C GLY A 95 13.38 2.30 6.31
N GLN A 96 12.70 3.14 7.10
CA GLN A 96 11.28 2.95 7.41
C GLN A 96 10.37 3.13 6.19
N ASP A 97 9.17 2.54 6.21
CA ASP A 97 8.16 2.78 5.17
C ASP A 97 7.73 4.26 5.18
N PRO A 98 7.92 5.02 4.09
CA PRO A 98 7.58 6.44 4.04
C PRO A 98 6.11 6.75 4.37
N ARG A 99 5.21 5.76 4.20
CA ARG A 99 3.79 5.91 4.56
C ARG A 99 3.57 6.10 6.06
N ILE A 100 4.48 5.63 6.90
CA ILE A 100 4.42 5.81 8.35
C ILE A 100 4.60 7.30 8.66
N ALA A 101 5.61 7.96 8.09
CA ALA A 101 5.76 9.40 8.29
C ALA A 101 4.57 10.20 7.72
N LEU A 102 4.10 9.84 6.52
CA LEU A 102 2.97 10.51 5.89
C LEU A 102 1.69 10.41 6.73
N ARG A 103 1.36 9.23 7.27
CA ARG A 103 0.07 9.04 7.96
C ARG A 103 -0.05 9.88 9.23
N GLU A 104 1.05 10.12 9.94
CA GLU A 104 1.07 10.90 11.19
C GLU A 104 0.97 12.42 10.96
N GLN A 105 1.14 12.90 9.72
CA GLN A 105 1.07 14.34 9.39
C GLN A 105 -0.37 14.88 9.46
N ALA A 106 -0.79 15.28 10.67
CA ALA A 106 -2.10 15.87 10.92
C ALA A 106 -2.19 17.35 10.48
N ASP A 107 -1.06 18.07 10.46
CA ASP A 107 -0.99 19.49 10.16
C ASP A 107 -0.63 19.72 8.68
N LEU A 108 -1.65 19.67 7.82
CA LEU A 108 -1.47 19.91 6.39
C LEU A 108 -1.50 21.40 6.07
N SER A 109 -0.44 21.91 5.44
CA SER A 109 -0.46 23.23 4.82
C SER A 109 -1.53 23.31 3.72
N PRO A 110 -2.02 24.52 3.36
CA PRO A 110 -2.96 24.68 2.24
C PRO A 110 -2.46 24.04 0.94
N ALA A 111 -1.18 24.23 0.60
CA ALA A 111 -0.56 23.66 -0.60
C ALA A 111 -0.56 22.12 -0.60
N GLU A 112 -0.25 21.48 0.53
CA GLU A 112 -0.30 20.02 0.64
C GLU A 112 -1.73 19.49 0.54
N ARG A 113 -2.72 20.23 1.06
CA ARG A 113 -4.15 19.89 0.91
C ARG A 113 -4.57 19.96 -0.56
N ASP A 114 -4.15 21.01 -1.27
CA ASP A 114 -4.39 21.17 -2.71
C ASP A 114 -3.76 20.03 -3.51
N GLU A 115 -2.51 19.67 -3.22
CA GLU A 115 -1.81 18.58 -3.92
C GLU A 115 -2.52 17.23 -3.71
N LEU A 116 -2.90 16.92 -2.46
CA LEU A 116 -3.62 15.70 -2.14
C LEU A 116 -4.96 15.64 -2.87
N ARG A 117 -5.72 16.74 -2.87
CA ARG A 117 -7.00 16.86 -3.60
C ARG A 117 -6.81 16.63 -5.09
N ALA A 118 -5.87 17.34 -5.72
CA ALA A 118 -5.56 17.17 -7.15
C ALA A 118 -5.13 15.72 -7.46
N ARG A 119 -4.49 15.03 -6.51
CA ARG A 119 -4.15 13.62 -6.67
C ARG A 119 -5.38 12.69 -6.56
N LEU A 120 -6.29 12.96 -5.65
CA LEU A 120 -7.56 12.23 -5.53
C LEU A 120 -8.45 12.45 -6.76
N GLU A 121 -8.55 13.69 -7.25
CA GLU A 121 -9.28 14.04 -8.47
C GLU A 121 -8.71 13.31 -9.70
N ARG A 122 -7.38 13.22 -9.84
CA ARG A 122 -6.75 12.44 -10.92
C ARG A 122 -7.06 10.94 -10.81
N ILE A 123 -7.19 10.40 -9.60
CA ILE A 123 -7.57 9.00 -9.38
C ILE A 123 -9.04 8.81 -9.80
N ASP A 124 -9.91 9.74 -9.41
CA ASP A 124 -11.34 9.70 -9.73
C ASP A 124 -11.62 9.93 -11.21
N ALA A 125 -10.92 10.84 -11.89
CA ALA A 125 -11.05 11.09 -13.32
C ALA A 125 -10.71 9.86 -14.19
N ARG A 126 -9.86 8.95 -13.68
CA ARG A 126 -9.52 7.68 -14.36
C ARG A 126 -10.52 6.56 -14.08
N SER A 127 -11.49 6.79 -13.20
CA SER A 127 -12.47 5.80 -12.77
C SER A 127 -13.69 5.79 -13.71
N ARG A 128 -14.01 4.63 -14.28
CA ARG A 128 -15.21 4.46 -15.14
C ARG A 128 -16.54 4.53 -14.37
N ARG A 129 -16.51 4.52 -13.04
CA ARG A 129 -17.70 4.52 -12.17
C ARG A 129 -17.97 5.87 -11.50
N GLY A 130 -17.30 6.92 -11.97
CA GLY A 130 -17.29 8.22 -11.31
C GLY A 130 -16.38 8.29 -10.07
N PRO A 131 -16.46 9.40 -9.33
CA PRO A 131 -15.62 9.69 -8.19
C PRO A 131 -15.96 8.80 -7.00
N TRP A 132 -14.94 8.31 -6.31
CA TRP A 132 -15.09 7.36 -5.21
C TRP A 132 -14.17 7.64 -4.02
N THR A 133 -13.09 8.42 -4.21
CA THR A 133 -12.06 8.57 -3.19
C THR A 133 -12.61 9.21 -1.91
N GLU A 134 -13.26 10.37 -2.03
CA GLU A 134 -13.85 11.11 -0.91
C GLU A 134 -14.96 10.32 -0.22
N ALA A 135 -15.84 9.68 -1.00
CA ALA A 135 -16.92 8.83 -0.47
C ALA A 135 -16.35 7.66 0.35
N THR A 136 -15.25 7.06 -0.11
CA THR A 136 -14.59 5.96 0.61
C THR A 136 -13.91 6.45 1.88
N LEU A 137 -13.27 7.63 1.86
CA LEU A 137 -12.68 8.24 3.06
C LEU A 137 -13.75 8.52 4.12
N ARG A 138 -14.91 9.06 3.72
CA ARG A 138 -16.06 9.25 4.62
C ARG A 138 -16.55 7.93 5.21
N LEU A 139 -16.78 6.95 4.35
CA LEU A 139 -17.27 5.64 4.80
C LEU A 139 -16.35 4.99 5.84
N ILE A 140 -15.03 5.13 5.68
CA ILE A 140 -14.04 4.62 6.65
C ILE A 140 -14.02 5.46 7.93
N ALA A 141 -14.17 6.79 7.82
CA ALA A 141 -14.28 7.67 8.99
C ALA A 141 -15.51 7.36 9.84
N ASP A 142 -16.66 7.11 9.21
CA ASP A 142 -17.93 6.87 9.88
C ASP A 142 -17.99 5.47 10.52
N ARG A 143 -17.18 4.52 10.03
CA ARG A 143 -17.24 3.10 10.40
C ARG A 143 -15.85 2.49 10.61
N PRO A 144 -15.02 3.02 11.53
CA PRO A 144 -13.68 2.51 11.77
C PRO A 144 -13.74 1.08 12.32
N GLY A 145 -12.82 0.22 11.88
CA GLY A 145 -12.71 -1.16 12.35
C GLY A 145 -13.72 -2.14 11.75
N ILE A 146 -14.64 -1.70 10.89
CA ILE A 146 -15.58 -2.59 10.21
C ILE A 146 -14.87 -3.42 9.12
N ARG A 147 -15.28 -4.68 8.97
CA ARG A 147 -14.68 -5.60 8.00
C ARG A 147 -14.76 -5.02 6.59
N ALA A 148 -13.72 -5.28 5.81
CA ALA A 148 -13.64 -4.79 4.44
C ALA A 148 -14.79 -5.25 3.54
N ALA A 149 -15.37 -6.43 3.79
CA ALA A 149 -16.52 -6.94 3.04
C ALA A 149 -17.78 -6.10 3.30
N ASP A 150 -18.06 -5.77 4.55
CA ASP A 150 -19.23 -4.97 4.94
C ASP A 150 -19.10 -3.52 4.44
N LEU A 151 -17.89 -2.96 4.47
CA LEU A 151 -17.62 -1.65 3.85
C LEU A 151 -17.77 -1.68 2.33
N ALA A 152 -17.33 -2.77 1.69
CA ALA A 152 -17.48 -2.93 0.25
C ALA A 152 -18.96 -3.04 -0.15
N GLU A 153 -19.75 -3.81 0.61
CA GLU A 153 -21.20 -3.93 0.44
C GLU A 153 -21.89 -2.56 0.59
N ALA A 154 -21.58 -1.81 1.65
CA ALA A 154 -22.12 -0.46 1.85
C ALA A 154 -21.74 0.51 0.72
N ALA A 155 -20.60 0.28 0.06
CA ALA A 155 -20.14 1.05 -1.09
C ALA A 155 -20.68 0.53 -2.44
N GLY A 156 -21.48 -0.54 -2.46
CA GLY A 156 -21.94 -1.20 -3.69
C GLY A 156 -20.79 -1.79 -4.52
N ARG A 157 -19.77 -2.33 -3.85
CA ARG A 157 -18.51 -2.78 -4.46
C ARG A 157 -18.20 -4.23 -4.14
N GLU A 158 -17.61 -4.89 -5.12
CA GLU A 158 -16.95 -6.17 -4.90
C GLU A 158 -15.74 -5.97 -3.95
N THR A 159 -15.56 -6.90 -3.01
CA THR A 159 -14.62 -6.76 -1.87
C THR A 159 -13.17 -6.57 -2.32
N LEU A 160 -12.66 -7.34 -3.27
CA LEU A 160 -11.28 -7.22 -3.75
C LEU A 160 -11.03 -5.88 -4.45
N LYS A 161 -11.98 -5.43 -5.27
CA LYS A 161 -11.93 -4.10 -5.90
C LYS A 161 -11.94 -2.99 -4.85
N PHE A 162 -12.79 -3.10 -3.81
CA PHE A 162 -12.79 -2.15 -2.70
C PHE A 162 -11.46 -2.15 -1.93
N LYS A 163 -10.90 -3.32 -1.62
CA LYS A 163 -9.57 -3.42 -1.00
C LYS A 163 -8.47 -2.79 -1.85
N ALA A 164 -8.54 -2.92 -3.17
CA ALA A 164 -7.60 -2.27 -4.09
C ALA A 164 -7.74 -0.74 -4.06
N ASP A 165 -8.96 -0.23 -3.97
CA ASP A 165 -9.25 1.19 -3.80
C ASP A 165 -8.69 1.73 -2.47
N VAL A 166 -8.97 1.06 -1.35
CA VAL A 166 -8.41 1.42 -0.03
C VAL A 166 -6.89 1.36 -0.04
N ARG A 167 -6.29 0.40 -0.75
CA ARG A 167 -4.83 0.33 -0.90
C ARG A 167 -4.28 1.57 -1.62
N ARG A 168 -4.95 2.09 -2.66
CA ARG A 168 -4.53 3.33 -3.32
C ARG A 168 -4.53 4.52 -2.36
N LEU A 169 -5.57 4.64 -1.53
CA LEU A 169 -5.66 5.69 -0.50
C LEU A 169 -4.56 5.53 0.58
N LYS A 170 -4.28 4.28 0.96
CA LYS A 170 -3.19 3.96 1.91
C LYS A 170 -1.81 4.37 1.39
N GLU A 171 -1.56 4.25 0.09
CA GLU A 171 -0.30 4.74 -0.52
C GLU A 171 -0.13 6.26 -0.42
N LEU A 172 -1.20 7.01 -0.17
CA LEU A 172 -1.18 8.45 0.09
C LEU A 172 -1.08 8.80 1.57
N GLY A 173 -0.94 7.79 2.45
CA GLY A 173 -0.93 7.97 3.89
C GLY A 173 -2.29 8.37 4.47
N LEU A 174 -3.41 8.14 3.77
CA LEU A 174 -4.74 8.60 4.20
C LEU A 174 -5.52 7.57 5.04
N THR A 175 -5.12 6.31 5.00
CA THR A 175 -5.80 5.21 5.71
C THR A 175 -4.81 4.27 6.38
N GLU A 176 -5.26 3.60 7.43
CA GLU A 176 -4.54 2.58 8.16
C GLU A 176 -5.29 1.25 8.10
N SER A 177 -4.53 0.15 7.99
CA SER A 177 -5.09 -1.20 8.11
C SER A 177 -4.97 -1.64 9.55
N LEU A 178 -6.07 -2.14 10.08
CA LEU A 178 -6.15 -2.73 11.41
C LEU A 178 -6.10 -4.25 11.29
N GLU A 179 -6.09 -4.94 12.43
CA GLU A 179 -6.35 -6.37 12.47
C GLU A 179 -7.70 -6.70 11.81
N VAL A 180 -8.73 -5.91 12.13
CA VAL A 180 -10.04 -5.96 11.49
C VAL A 180 -10.36 -4.59 10.89
N GLY A 181 -10.52 -4.55 9.56
CA GLY A 181 -10.99 -3.36 8.87
C GLY A 181 -9.94 -2.25 8.70
N TYR A 182 -10.44 -1.02 8.62
CA TYR A 182 -9.66 0.19 8.33
C TYR A 182 -10.03 1.33 9.27
N ARG A 183 -9.14 2.31 9.37
CA ARG A 183 -9.44 3.66 9.90
C ARG A 183 -8.76 4.73 9.06
N LEU A 184 -9.19 5.97 9.19
CA LEU A 184 -8.42 7.10 8.66
C LEU A 184 -7.18 7.34 9.52
N SER A 185 -6.09 7.69 8.87
CA SER A 185 -4.90 8.22 9.56
C SER A 185 -5.12 9.66 10.02
N PRO A 186 -4.25 10.20 10.91
CA PRO A 186 -4.25 11.63 11.23
C PRO A 186 -4.27 12.53 9.97
N ARG A 187 -3.43 12.22 8.97
CA ARG A 187 -3.42 12.91 7.66
C ARG A 187 -4.75 12.79 6.91
N GLY A 188 -5.34 11.60 6.88
CA GLY A 188 -6.63 11.36 6.22
C GLY A 188 -7.78 12.13 6.87
N GLN A 189 -7.79 12.20 8.20
CA GLN A 189 -8.77 12.98 8.96
C GLN A 189 -8.63 14.48 8.69
N ALA A 190 -7.39 14.99 8.68
CA ALA A 190 -7.12 16.40 8.36
C ALA A 190 -7.60 16.79 6.96
N LEU A 191 -7.33 15.95 5.96
CA LEU A 191 -7.82 16.15 4.60
C LEU A 191 -9.35 16.15 4.55
N LEU A 192 -10.00 15.20 5.23
CA LEU A 192 -11.46 15.08 5.22
C LEU A 192 -12.15 16.27 5.90
N ARG A 193 -11.57 16.81 6.98
CA ARG A 193 -12.04 18.05 7.63
C ARG A 193 -12.00 19.24 6.66
N ALA A 194 -10.90 19.37 5.90
CA ALA A 194 -10.76 20.44 4.90
C ALA A 194 -11.81 20.34 3.77
N PHE A 195 -12.19 19.12 3.33
CA PHE A 195 -13.32 18.95 2.41
C PHE A 195 -14.66 19.40 3.03
N GLY A 196 -14.84 19.19 4.33
CA GLY A 196 -16.00 19.69 5.07
C GLY A 196 -16.06 21.22 5.12
N GLU A 197 -14.93 21.86 5.42
CA GLU A 197 -14.81 23.32 5.51
C GLU A 197 -15.07 24.01 4.16
N MET A 198 -14.50 23.50 3.08
CA MET A 198 -14.68 24.06 1.74
C MET A 198 -16.14 24.03 1.28
N ARG A 199 -16.86 22.94 1.58
CA ARG A 199 -18.30 22.85 1.26
C ARG A 199 -19.16 23.81 2.07
N ARG A 200 -18.77 24.12 3.31
CA ARG A 200 -19.46 25.13 4.14
C ARG A 200 -19.23 26.56 3.65
N HIS A 201 -18.09 26.82 2.99
CA HIS A 201 -17.71 28.13 2.46
C HIS A 201 -17.96 28.27 0.95
N ALA A 202 -18.50 27.25 0.28
CA ALA A 202 -18.91 27.36 -1.11
C ALA A 202 -20.06 28.37 -1.18
N PRO A 203 -19.97 29.44 -2.02
CA PRO A 203 -21.02 30.43 -2.09
C PRO A 203 -22.30 29.73 -2.54
N THR A 204 -23.32 29.76 -1.68
CA THR A 204 -24.68 29.38 -2.09
C THR A 204 -25.02 30.25 -3.28
N ALA A 205 -25.15 29.63 -4.46
CA ALA A 205 -25.70 30.30 -5.62
C ALA A 205 -27.06 30.86 -5.20
N ARG A 206 -27.15 32.19 -5.01
CA ARG A 206 -28.43 32.86 -4.82
C ARG A 206 -29.23 32.56 -6.08
N GLY A 207 -30.30 31.81 -5.92
CA GLY A 207 -31.27 31.59 -7.00
C GLY A 207 -31.80 32.95 -7.48
N PRO A 208 -32.26 33.03 -8.74
CA PRO A 208 -32.79 34.27 -9.28
C PRO A 208 -33.96 34.71 -8.40
N GLU A 209 -33.89 35.94 -7.89
CA GLU A 209 -35.01 36.55 -7.18
C GLU A 209 -36.23 36.51 -8.10
N CYS A 210 -37.26 35.80 -7.64
CA CYS A 210 -38.56 35.71 -8.28
C CYS A 210 -39.20 37.10 -8.18
N GLY A 211 -38.98 37.92 -9.21
CA GLY A 211 -39.73 39.16 -9.40
C GLY A 211 -41.15 38.83 -9.86
N ALA A 212 -42.10 39.00 -8.95
CA ALA A 212 -43.52 39.12 -9.25
C ALA A 212 -44.07 40.33 -8.47
N PRO A 213 -45.24 40.85 -8.82
CA PRO A 213 -45.75 41.21 -10.15
C PRO A 213 -46.08 42.72 -10.20
N SER A 214 -46.15 43.33 -11.39
CA SER A 214 -46.80 44.64 -11.54
C SER A 214 -48.15 44.45 -12.21
N GLN A 215 -49.22 44.75 -11.46
CA GLN A 215 -50.54 45.04 -11.99
C GLN A 215 -50.67 46.53 -12.34
N GLU A 216 -51.69 46.78 -13.17
CA GLU A 216 -52.23 48.04 -13.73
C GLU A 216 -51.49 48.68 -14.91
#